data_AF-A0A8J3WMQ5-F1
#
_entry.id   AF-A0A8J3WMQ5-F1
#
_cell.length_a   1.000
_cell.length_b   1.000
_cell.length_c   1.000
_cell.angle_alpha   90.00
_cell.angle_beta   90.00
_cell.angle_gamma   90.00
#
_symmetry.space_group_name_H-M   'P 1'
#
loop_
_entity.id
_entity.type
_entity.pdbx_description
1 polymer ?
#
loop_
_entity_poly.entity_id
_entity_poly.type
_entity_poly.pdbx_seq_one_letter_code
_entity_poly.pdbx_strand_id
1 'polypeptide(L)'
;MQAVVPVRGAVPYGARLALLFVLALSTVIVHLNQNPALRDAEELIGDLRAGTVTRVVYDGNWPAYGSLTWSSGPLSWSQAKFDQPGDVWDPVTTRLIPEALERRQEAFMARVRAAAGPSVEIVRTDGGRGFRGPAVFTGSPAYGRWWQPFAPVAVAAEVLAWLLMLTRRDHRYASRPAWTWMFLTGGSFLYVLLEPYPLWRGRPYEVLPARARIDGTGGFVLAVAVMLGLGLATT
;
A
#
# COMPACT_ATOMS: atom_id res chain seq x y z
N MET A 1 18.95 -16.05 40.74
CA MET A 1 19.93 -15.22 40.00
C MET A 1 19.29 -14.78 38.68
N GLN A 2 19.50 -13.54 38.24
CA GLN A 2 19.07 -13.10 36.89
C GLN A 2 20.21 -13.33 35.89
N ALA A 3 19.95 -14.02 34.79
CA ALA A 3 20.93 -14.25 33.74
C ALA A 3 21.07 -12.99 32.85
N VAL A 4 22.16 -12.24 33.04
CA VAL A 4 22.48 -11.07 32.22
C VAL A 4 23.12 -11.53 30.91
N VAL A 5 22.33 -11.59 29.84
CA VAL A 5 22.83 -11.94 28.49
C VAL A 5 23.38 -10.68 27.81
N PRO A 6 24.69 -10.60 27.50
CA PRO A 6 25.27 -9.43 26.83
C PRO A 6 24.86 -9.41 25.35
N VAL A 7 24.21 -8.33 24.90
CA VAL A 7 23.72 -8.18 23.52
C VAL A 7 24.87 -7.89 22.55
N ARG A 8 25.60 -8.93 22.14
CA ARG A 8 26.55 -8.87 21.03
C ARG A 8 25.78 -8.94 19.70
N GLY A 9 26.05 -8.01 18.79
CA GLY A 9 25.31 -7.89 17.52
C GLY A 9 24.06 -7.01 17.63
N ALA A 10 24.22 -5.78 18.10
CA ALA A 10 23.16 -4.76 18.02
C ALA A 10 23.14 -4.13 16.62
N VAL A 11 21.98 -4.17 15.95
CA VAL A 11 21.70 -3.27 14.81
C VAL A 11 21.83 -1.83 15.33
N PRO A 12 22.57 -0.93 14.65
CA PRO A 12 22.71 0.45 15.10
C PRO A 12 21.36 1.10 15.36
N TYR A 13 21.24 1.84 16.48
CA TYR A 13 19.99 2.48 16.88
C TYR A 13 19.44 3.41 15.77
N GLY A 14 20.32 4.17 15.10
CA GLY A 14 19.96 4.97 13.93
C GLY A 14 19.43 4.17 12.74
N ALA A 15 19.94 2.94 12.50
CA ALA A 15 19.42 2.07 11.45
C ALA A 15 18.03 1.52 11.80
N ARG A 16 17.74 1.22 13.08
CA ARG A 16 16.38 0.88 13.53
C ARG A 16 15.42 2.08 13.41
N LEU A 17 15.88 3.29 13.72
CA LEU A 17 15.06 4.50 13.55
C LEU A 17 14.78 4.81 12.08
N ALA A 18 15.79 4.73 11.20
CA ALA A 18 15.60 4.91 9.76
C ALA A 18 14.63 3.86 9.18
N LEU A 19 14.77 2.61 9.61
CA LEU A 19 13.86 1.53 9.23
C LEU A 19 12.43 1.78 9.72
N LEU A 20 12.24 2.16 10.99
CA LEU A 20 10.92 2.51 11.53
C LEU A 20 10.31 3.70 10.79
N PHE A 21 11.10 4.73 10.47
CA PHE A 21 10.64 5.91 9.74
C PHE A 21 10.19 5.55 8.32
N VAL A 22 10.96 4.75 7.58
CA VAL A 22 10.57 4.28 6.24
C VAL A 22 9.29 3.45 6.29
N LEU A 23 9.14 2.55 7.26
CA LEU A 23 7.91 1.76 7.41
C LEU A 23 6.72 2.64 7.81
N ALA A 24 6.87 3.54 8.79
CA ALA A 24 5.82 4.49 9.20
C ALA A 24 5.34 5.35 8.03
N LEU A 25 6.27 5.95 7.29
CA LEU A 25 5.98 6.79 6.13
C LEU A 25 5.29 5.98 5.02
N SER A 26 5.74 4.74 4.79
CA SER A 26 5.10 3.84 3.82
C SER A 26 3.67 3.50 4.21
N THR A 27 3.42 3.18 5.49
CA THR A 27 2.06 2.93 6.02
C THR A 27 1.16 4.16 5.88
N VAL A 28 1.67 5.37 6.17
CA VAL A 28 0.90 6.62 6.02
C VAL A 28 0.59 6.92 4.54
N ILE A 29 1.57 6.81 3.64
CA ILE A 29 1.36 6.98 2.19
C ILE A 29 0.30 5.99 1.69
N VAL A 30 0.37 4.72 2.12
CA VAL A 30 -0.62 3.69 1.80
C VAL A 30 -2.02 4.09 2.24
N HIS A 31 -2.24 4.45 3.50
CA HIS A 31 -3.59 4.81 4.00
C HIS A 31 -4.15 6.07 3.31
N LEU A 32 -3.31 7.08 3.07
CA LEU A 32 -3.74 8.31 2.37
C LEU A 32 -4.10 8.09 0.89
N ASN A 33 -3.61 7.00 0.26
CA ASN A 33 -3.84 6.71 -1.16
C ASN A 33 -4.71 5.45 -1.40
N GLN A 34 -5.20 4.79 -0.35
CA GLN A 34 -6.12 3.65 -0.45
C GLN A 34 -7.50 4.07 -0.99
N ASN A 35 -8.06 5.17 -0.46
CA ASN A 35 -9.39 5.66 -0.77
C ASN A 35 -9.32 7.07 -1.41
N PRO A 36 -8.99 7.19 -2.71
CA PRO A 36 -8.99 8.47 -3.42
C PRO A 36 -10.39 9.08 -3.48
N ALA A 37 -10.47 10.42 -3.51
CA ALA A 37 -11.75 11.12 -3.49
C ALA A 37 -12.59 10.83 -4.74
N LEU A 38 -13.80 10.29 -4.56
CA LEU A 38 -14.74 9.98 -5.65
C LEU A 38 -15.39 11.27 -6.20
N ARG A 39 -15.03 11.64 -7.43
CA ARG A 39 -15.43 12.88 -8.13
C ARG A 39 -15.97 12.57 -9.52
N ASP A 40 -16.78 13.45 -10.09
CA ASP A 40 -17.37 13.21 -11.41
C ASP A 40 -16.30 13.31 -12.51
N ALA A 41 -16.39 12.47 -13.55
CA ALA A 41 -15.36 12.43 -14.60
C ALA A 41 -15.21 13.77 -15.35
N GLU A 42 -16.26 14.58 -15.41
CA GLU A 42 -16.22 15.93 -15.98
C GLU A 42 -15.39 16.93 -15.14
N GLU A 43 -15.25 16.71 -13.82
CA GLU A 43 -14.43 17.58 -12.96
C GLU A 43 -12.95 17.55 -13.35
N LEU A 44 -12.45 16.41 -13.85
CA LEU A 44 -11.10 16.29 -14.41
C LEU A 44 -10.83 17.34 -15.49
N ILE A 45 -11.81 17.64 -16.35
CA ILE A 45 -11.67 18.64 -17.42
C ILE A 45 -11.57 20.05 -16.83
N GLY A 46 -12.21 20.31 -15.68
CA GLY A 46 -12.06 21.54 -14.91
C GLY A 46 -10.68 21.65 -14.25
N ASP A 47 -10.27 20.63 -13.50
CA ASP A 47 -8.97 20.59 -12.82
C ASP A 47 -7.79 20.72 -13.80
N LEU A 48 -7.87 20.07 -14.98
CA LEU A 48 -6.86 20.17 -16.04
C LEU A 48 -6.71 21.62 -16.55
N ARG A 49 -7.83 22.30 -16.81
CA ARG A 49 -7.86 23.70 -17.24
C ARG A 49 -7.38 24.67 -16.15
N ALA A 50 -7.58 24.31 -14.88
CA ALA A 50 -7.03 25.04 -13.74
C ALA A 50 -5.52 24.81 -13.56
N GLY A 51 -4.90 23.91 -14.32
CA GLY A 51 -3.47 23.58 -14.22
C GLY A 51 -3.10 22.84 -12.94
N THR A 52 -4.07 22.34 -12.17
CA THR A 52 -3.81 21.66 -10.89
C THR A 52 -3.41 20.20 -11.08
N VAL A 53 -3.83 19.57 -12.19
CA VAL A 53 -3.54 18.15 -12.47
C VAL A 53 -2.12 17.97 -12.98
N THR A 54 -1.37 17.07 -12.34
CA THR A 54 -0.02 16.67 -12.76
C THR A 54 0.01 15.35 -13.54
N ARG A 55 -0.93 14.45 -13.25
CA ARG A 55 -0.99 13.10 -13.84
C ARG A 55 -2.44 12.64 -14.01
N VAL A 56 -2.73 11.98 -15.13
CA VAL A 56 -4.00 11.29 -15.40
C VAL A 56 -3.69 9.84 -15.77
N VAL A 57 -4.32 8.88 -15.10
CA VAL A 57 -4.19 7.46 -15.45
C VAL A 57 -5.56 6.80 -15.56
N TYR A 58 -5.79 6.15 -16.70
CA TYR A 58 -7.01 5.42 -17.01
C TYR A 58 -6.72 3.97 -17.35
N ASP A 59 -7.59 3.08 -16.88
CA ASP A 59 -7.60 1.68 -17.26
C ASP A 59 -8.27 1.50 -18.64
N GLY A 60 -7.75 0.57 -19.45
CA GLY A 60 -8.31 0.27 -20.77
C GLY A 60 -9.79 -0.14 -20.75
N ASN A 61 -10.32 -0.58 -19.60
CA ASN A 61 -11.72 -0.97 -19.42
C ASN A 61 -12.63 0.14 -18.84
N TRP A 62 -12.12 1.36 -18.64
CA TRP A 62 -12.92 2.51 -18.16
C TRP A 62 -13.71 3.14 -19.32
N PRO A 63 -15.00 3.52 -19.18
CA PRO A 63 -15.79 3.51 -17.94
C PRO A 63 -16.46 2.19 -17.53
N ALA A 64 -16.53 1.16 -18.37
CA ALA A 64 -17.37 -0.03 -18.13
C ALA A 64 -17.11 -0.80 -16.82
N TYR A 65 -15.83 -1.06 -16.49
CA TYR A 65 -15.39 -1.65 -15.21
C TYR A 65 -13.94 -1.30 -14.83
N GLY A 66 -13.27 -0.46 -15.63
CA GLY A 66 -11.96 0.10 -15.30
C GLY A 66 -12.04 1.34 -14.39
N SER A 67 -10.88 1.91 -14.06
CA SER A 67 -10.76 3.14 -13.25
C SER A 67 -10.15 4.29 -14.05
N LEU A 68 -10.62 5.51 -13.81
CA LEU A 68 -9.98 6.76 -14.21
C LEU A 68 -9.58 7.52 -12.94
N THR A 69 -8.34 7.96 -12.86
CA THR A 69 -7.72 8.55 -11.66
C THR A 69 -6.80 9.69 -12.05
N TRP A 70 -6.78 10.78 -11.28
CA TRP A 70 -5.90 11.92 -11.54
C TRP A 70 -5.35 12.55 -10.25
N SER A 71 -4.15 13.12 -10.30
CA SER A 71 -3.48 13.72 -9.15
C SER A 71 -3.34 15.23 -9.26
N SER A 72 -3.63 15.93 -8.16
CA SER A 72 -3.30 17.35 -7.95
C SER A 72 -1.98 17.56 -7.19
N GLY A 73 -1.24 16.50 -6.91
CA GLY A 73 0.06 16.53 -6.22
C GLY A 73 0.59 15.12 -5.93
N PRO A 74 1.75 14.98 -5.27
CA PRO A 74 2.40 13.67 -5.06
C PRO A 74 1.64 12.71 -4.13
N LEU A 75 0.68 13.21 -3.35
CA LEU A 75 -0.10 12.46 -2.36
C LEU A 75 -1.61 12.75 -2.45
N SER A 76 -2.06 13.51 -3.45
CA SER A 76 -3.43 14.01 -3.56
C SER A 76 -4.02 13.58 -4.89
N TRP A 77 -5.08 12.78 -4.83
CA TRP A 77 -5.74 12.21 -5.99
C TRP A 77 -7.26 12.25 -5.88
N SER A 78 -7.87 12.23 -7.05
CA SER A 78 -9.29 11.96 -7.27
C SER A 78 -9.45 10.71 -8.14
N GLN A 79 -10.55 9.99 -7.94
CA GLN A 79 -10.98 8.89 -8.79
C GLN A 79 -12.34 9.26 -9.39
N ALA A 80 -12.51 8.98 -10.69
CA ALA A 80 -13.81 9.13 -11.34
C ALA A 80 -14.82 8.20 -10.66
N LYS A 81 -16.00 8.72 -10.30
CA LYS A 81 -17.14 7.91 -9.90
C LYS A 81 -17.42 6.85 -10.96
N PHE A 82 -17.78 5.67 -10.50
CA PHE A 82 -18.11 4.56 -11.37
C PHE A 82 -19.53 4.71 -11.90
N ASP A 83 -19.63 5.28 -13.10
CA ASP A 83 -20.83 5.30 -13.93
C ASP A 83 -20.74 4.16 -14.95
N GLN A 84 -21.74 3.27 -14.98
CA GLN A 84 -21.87 2.22 -15.99
C GLN A 84 -22.79 2.72 -17.10
N PRO A 85 -22.26 3.26 -18.21
CA PRO A 85 -23.10 3.93 -19.17
C PRO A 85 -23.78 2.88 -20.07
N GLY A 86 -25.11 2.95 -20.17
CA GLY A 86 -25.91 1.92 -20.84
C GLY A 86 -25.64 1.75 -22.35
N ASP A 87 -24.84 2.63 -22.97
CA ASP A 87 -24.46 2.58 -24.38
C ASP A 87 -23.26 1.67 -24.68
N VAL A 88 -22.49 1.24 -23.66
CA VAL A 88 -21.38 0.27 -23.84
C VAL A 88 -21.79 -1.17 -23.56
N TRP A 89 -23.05 -1.42 -23.19
CA TRP A 89 -23.58 -2.75 -22.88
C TRP A 89 -24.68 -3.14 -23.86
N ASP A 90 -24.66 -4.39 -24.32
CA ASP A 90 -25.74 -4.98 -25.12
C ASP A 90 -27.01 -5.14 -24.25
N PRO A 91 -28.15 -4.49 -24.59
CA PRO A 91 -29.35 -4.53 -23.75
C PRO A 91 -30.08 -5.89 -23.77
N VAL A 92 -29.71 -6.80 -24.67
CA VAL A 92 -30.26 -8.17 -24.77
C VAL A 92 -29.33 -9.18 -24.10
N THR A 93 -28.02 -9.11 -24.36
CA THR A 93 -27.07 -10.12 -23.83
C THR A 93 -26.34 -9.70 -22.55
N THR A 94 -26.46 -8.44 -22.11
CA THR A 94 -25.72 -7.83 -20.99
C THR A 94 -24.19 -7.91 -21.12
N ARG A 95 -23.68 -8.09 -22.33
CA ARG A 95 -22.24 -8.14 -22.64
C ARG A 95 -21.70 -6.76 -22.94
N LEU A 96 -20.44 -6.53 -22.59
CA LEU A 96 -19.70 -5.36 -23.02
C LEU A 96 -19.58 -5.36 -24.55
N ILE A 97 -19.81 -4.21 -25.18
CA ILE A 97 -19.56 -3.94 -26.59
C ILE A 97 -18.20 -3.21 -26.69
N PRO A 98 -17.10 -3.89 -27.09
CA PRO A 98 -15.75 -3.30 -27.04
C PRO A 98 -15.61 -2.03 -27.88
N GLU A 99 -16.25 -1.98 -29.05
CA GLU A 99 -16.17 -0.87 -30.00
C GLU A 99 -16.96 0.36 -29.53
N ALA A 100 -17.98 0.15 -28.67
CA ALA A 100 -18.71 1.25 -28.03
C ALA A 100 -17.91 1.80 -26.84
N LEU A 101 -17.32 0.90 -26.03
CA LEU A 101 -16.41 1.27 -24.95
C LEU A 101 -15.21 2.08 -25.48
N GLU A 102 -14.53 1.59 -26.51
CA GLU A 102 -13.35 2.26 -27.08
C GLU A 102 -13.74 3.63 -27.64
N ARG A 103 -14.81 3.73 -28.44
CA ARG A 103 -15.30 5.02 -28.97
C ARG A 103 -15.64 6.02 -27.87
N ARG A 104 -16.28 5.59 -26.77
CA ARG A 104 -16.63 6.46 -25.63
C ARG A 104 -15.38 6.89 -24.85
N GLN A 105 -14.44 5.97 -24.64
CA GLN A 105 -13.14 6.24 -24.02
C GLN A 105 -12.31 7.23 -24.86
N GLU A 106 -12.21 7.03 -26.18
CA GLU A 106 -11.49 7.92 -27.09
C GLU A 106 -12.10 9.32 -27.13
N ALA A 107 -13.42 9.44 -27.26
CA ALA A 107 -14.11 10.72 -27.28
C ALA A 107 -13.89 11.52 -25.97
N PHE A 108 -13.91 10.86 -24.82
CA PHE A 108 -13.57 11.50 -23.55
C PHE A 108 -12.07 11.83 -23.45
N MET A 109 -11.18 10.90 -23.79
CA MET A 109 -9.73 11.11 -23.70
C MET A 109 -9.20 12.15 -24.72
N ALA A 110 -9.91 12.40 -25.83
CA ALA A 110 -9.65 13.53 -26.71
C ALA A 110 -9.90 14.87 -25.99
N ARG A 111 -11.00 14.98 -25.22
CA ARG A 111 -11.30 16.16 -24.40
C ARG A 111 -10.30 16.35 -23.26
N VAL A 112 -9.86 15.25 -22.62
CA VAL A 112 -8.76 15.26 -21.62
C VAL A 112 -7.47 15.81 -22.24
N ARG A 113 -7.02 15.27 -23.38
CA ARG A 113 -5.80 15.73 -24.07
C ARG A 113 -5.90 17.19 -24.52
N ALA A 114 -7.08 17.65 -24.94
CA ALA A 114 -7.31 19.05 -25.33
C ALA A 114 -7.39 20.02 -24.12
N ALA A 115 -7.62 19.52 -22.91
CA ALA A 115 -7.61 20.30 -21.67
C ALA A 115 -6.26 20.26 -20.93
N ALA A 116 -5.40 19.29 -21.26
CA ALA A 116 -4.13 19.04 -20.58
C ALA A 116 -3.02 20.02 -21.01
N GLY A 117 -2.29 20.55 -20.02
CA GLY A 117 -1.02 21.24 -20.27
C GLY A 117 0.11 20.29 -20.70
N PRO A 118 1.20 20.79 -21.30
CA PRO A 118 2.30 19.97 -21.80
C PRO A 118 3.09 19.23 -20.69
N SER A 119 2.88 19.59 -19.42
CA SER A 119 3.47 18.95 -18.24
C SER A 119 2.61 17.82 -17.65
N VAL A 120 1.42 17.54 -18.20
CA VAL A 120 0.51 16.52 -17.66
C VAL A 120 0.85 15.15 -18.23
N GLU A 121 1.27 14.22 -17.38
CA GLU A 121 1.52 12.84 -17.79
C GLU A 121 0.19 12.07 -17.91
N ILE A 122 -0.18 11.66 -19.13
CA ILE A 122 -1.40 10.87 -19.39
C ILE A 122 -1.00 9.42 -19.72
N VAL A 123 -1.44 8.47 -18.88
CA VAL A 123 -1.07 7.05 -18.99
C VAL A 123 -2.31 6.17 -19.21
N ARG A 124 -2.26 5.27 -20.20
CA ARG A 124 -3.18 4.12 -20.30
C ARG A 124 -2.57 2.94 -19.54
N THR A 125 -3.34 2.26 -18.70
CA THR A 125 -2.96 0.95 -18.17
C THR A 125 -3.88 -0.13 -18.73
N ASP A 126 -3.32 -1.11 -19.42
CA ASP A 126 -4.09 -2.26 -19.88
C ASP A 126 -4.44 -3.14 -18.66
N GLY A 127 -5.74 -3.43 -18.51
CA GLY A 127 -6.31 -4.06 -17.32
C GLY A 127 -5.95 -5.53 -17.15
N GLY A 128 -4.69 -5.79 -16.81
CA GLY A 128 -4.19 -7.08 -16.34
C GLY A 128 -3.20 -7.79 -17.27
N ARG A 129 -1.90 -7.74 -16.91
CA ARG A 129 -0.90 -8.82 -17.12
C ARG A 129 0.47 -8.52 -16.47
N GLY A 130 0.74 -7.28 -16.05
CA GLY A 130 1.95 -6.93 -15.30
C GLY A 130 1.96 -7.50 -13.87
N PHE A 131 2.83 -8.49 -13.62
CA PHE A 131 3.33 -8.94 -12.32
C PHE A 131 2.29 -9.16 -11.18
N ARG A 132 1.73 -10.39 -11.08
CA ARG A 132 0.99 -10.85 -9.89
C ARG A 132 1.91 -11.08 -8.68
N GLY A 133 2.42 -9.99 -8.10
CA GLY A 133 2.93 -9.97 -6.73
C GLY A 133 1.79 -9.95 -5.70
N PRO A 134 2.06 -9.61 -4.42
CA PRO A 134 1.03 -9.53 -3.36
C PRO A 134 -0.04 -8.42 -3.56
N ALA A 135 -0.02 -7.71 -4.70
CA ALA A 135 -0.98 -6.67 -5.06
C ALA A 135 -2.45 -7.14 -5.20
N VAL A 136 -2.71 -8.45 -5.08
CA VAL A 136 -4.08 -9.01 -5.00
C VAL A 136 -4.82 -8.49 -3.75
N PHE A 137 -4.09 -8.08 -2.70
CA PHE A 137 -4.67 -7.49 -1.49
C PHE A 137 -4.84 -5.96 -1.53
N THR A 138 -4.50 -5.29 -2.63
CA THR A 138 -4.43 -3.83 -2.71
C THR A 138 -5.39 -3.30 -3.76
N GLY A 139 -6.63 -3.01 -3.35
CA GLY A 139 -7.84 -2.94 -4.17
C GLY A 139 -8.00 -1.81 -5.20
N SER A 140 -6.93 -1.23 -5.75
CA SER A 140 -7.06 -0.35 -6.93
C SER A 140 -5.84 -0.41 -7.85
N PRO A 141 -6.00 -0.29 -9.18
CA PRO A 141 -4.89 -0.10 -10.12
C PRO A 141 -4.05 1.15 -9.80
N ALA A 142 -4.62 2.12 -9.09
CA ALA A 142 -3.92 3.32 -8.63
C ALA A 142 -2.85 2.98 -7.59
N TYR A 143 -3.13 2.09 -6.63
CA TYR A 143 -2.19 1.68 -5.57
C TYR A 143 -0.81 1.31 -6.13
N GLY A 144 -0.78 0.47 -7.17
CA GLY A 144 0.47 0.04 -7.81
C GLY A 144 1.29 1.19 -8.42
N ARG A 145 0.66 2.32 -8.77
CA ARG A 145 1.26 3.46 -9.47
C ARG A 145 1.89 4.51 -8.55
N TRP A 146 1.36 4.69 -7.33
CA TRP A 146 2.01 5.48 -6.26
C TRP A 146 3.07 4.66 -5.56
N TRP A 147 2.80 3.37 -5.39
CA TRP A 147 3.72 2.45 -4.77
C TRP A 147 4.98 2.32 -5.63
N GLN A 148 4.91 2.15 -6.94
CA GLN A 148 6.07 1.80 -7.80
C GLN A 148 7.42 2.51 -7.50
N PRO A 149 7.53 3.84 -7.29
CA PRO A 149 8.80 4.49 -6.91
C PRO A 149 9.22 4.26 -5.44
N PHE A 150 8.26 4.16 -4.51
CA PHE A 150 8.54 3.91 -3.08
C PHE A 150 8.64 2.42 -2.74
N ALA A 151 8.07 1.55 -3.57
CA ALA A 151 7.96 0.11 -3.39
C ALA A 151 9.32 -0.58 -3.24
N PRO A 152 10.37 -0.26 -4.01
CA PRO A 152 11.69 -0.86 -3.80
C PRO A 152 12.25 -0.51 -2.42
N VAL A 153 12.03 0.71 -1.95
CA VAL A 153 12.50 1.18 -0.64
C VAL A 153 11.72 0.52 0.50
N ALA A 154 10.39 0.49 0.39
CA ALA A 154 9.52 -0.12 1.39
C ALA A 154 9.65 -1.65 1.43
N VAL A 155 9.74 -2.32 0.27
CA VAL A 155 9.99 -3.78 0.20
C VAL A 155 11.40 -4.10 0.66
N ALA A 156 12.42 -3.29 0.36
CA ALA A 156 13.77 -3.48 0.91
C ALA A 156 13.79 -3.29 2.44
N ALA A 157 13.06 -2.31 2.97
CA ALA A 157 12.85 -2.15 4.40
C ALA A 157 12.17 -3.39 5.01
N GLU A 158 11.12 -3.92 4.38
CA GLU A 158 10.36 -5.05 4.91
C GLU A 158 11.12 -6.37 4.83
N VAL A 159 11.86 -6.60 3.74
CA VAL A 159 12.82 -7.70 3.60
C VAL A 159 13.96 -7.56 4.61
N LEU A 160 14.46 -6.34 4.87
CA LEU A 160 15.49 -6.12 5.89
C LEU A 160 14.95 -6.38 7.31
N ALA A 161 13.73 -5.93 7.63
CA ALA A 161 13.06 -6.23 8.89
C ALA A 161 12.91 -7.75 9.08
N TRP A 162 12.47 -8.46 8.04
CA TRP A 162 12.33 -9.92 8.03
C TRP A 162 13.67 -10.67 8.16
N LEU A 163 14.71 -10.24 7.45
CA LEU A 163 16.05 -10.81 7.58
C LEU A 163 16.63 -10.57 8.98
N LEU A 164 16.45 -9.38 9.55
CA LEU A 164 16.82 -9.09 10.95
C LEU A 164 16.01 -9.93 11.95
N MET A 165 14.76 -10.26 11.62
CA MET A 165 13.86 -11.09 12.43
C MET A 165 14.22 -12.59 12.38
N LEU A 166 14.73 -13.10 11.26
CA LEU A 166 15.17 -14.50 11.14
C LEU A 166 16.62 -14.74 11.60
N THR A 167 17.54 -13.81 11.32
CA THR A 167 18.97 -14.00 11.62
C THR A 167 19.29 -13.84 13.10
N ARG A 168 18.66 -12.86 13.77
CA ARG A 168 18.81 -12.60 15.21
C ARG A 168 18.46 -13.85 16.03
N ARG A 169 19.22 -14.15 17.08
CA ARG A 169 18.96 -15.30 17.98
C ARG A 169 18.14 -14.89 19.21
N ASP A 170 18.49 -13.76 19.83
CA ASP A 170 17.92 -13.32 21.10
C ASP A 170 16.70 -12.40 20.93
N HIS A 171 15.53 -12.98 20.68
CA HIS A 171 14.27 -12.25 20.71
C HIS A 171 13.76 -12.09 22.15
N ARG A 172 13.17 -10.94 22.46
CA ARG A 172 12.71 -10.58 23.80
C ARG A 172 11.22 -10.86 24.00
N TYR A 173 10.38 -10.51 23.03
CA TYR A 173 8.93 -10.46 23.18
C TYR A 173 8.23 -11.69 22.60
N ALA A 174 8.74 -12.23 21.50
CA ALA A 174 8.16 -13.38 20.83
C ALA A 174 9.25 -14.31 20.29
N SER A 175 8.91 -15.58 20.10
CA SER A 175 9.76 -16.57 19.44
C SER A 175 9.88 -16.29 17.94
N ARG A 176 10.90 -16.85 17.26
CA ARG A 176 11.05 -16.70 15.80
C ARG A 176 9.79 -17.11 15.02
N PRO A 177 9.14 -18.28 15.27
CA PRO A 177 7.92 -18.64 14.55
C PRO A 177 6.76 -17.67 14.83
N ALA A 178 6.63 -17.16 16.06
CA ALA A 178 5.62 -16.17 16.40
C ALA A 178 5.81 -14.87 15.62
N TRP A 179 7.06 -14.40 15.55
CA TRP A 179 7.43 -13.24 14.74
C TRP A 179 7.17 -13.48 13.24
N THR A 180 7.46 -14.67 12.71
CA THR A 180 7.11 -15.05 11.33
C THR A 180 5.61 -14.97 11.05
N TRP A 181 4.74 -15.44 11.96
CA TRP A 181 3.29 -15.32 11.80
C TRP A 181 2.81 -13.87 11.84
N MET A 182 3.26 -13.09 12.83
CA MET A 182 2.91 -11.67 12.94
C MET A 182 3.43 -10.84 11.74
N PHE A 183 4.56 -11.21 11.13
CA PHE A 183 5.09 -10.53 9.95
C PHE A 183 4.10 -10.54 8.77
N LEU A 184 3.37 -11.65 8.57
CA LEU A 184 2.33 -11.75 7.52
C LEU A 184 1.17 -10.77 7.71
N THR A 185 1.06 -10.13 8.88
CA THR A 185 0.06 -9.10 9.24
C THR A 185 0.69 -7.72 9.50
N GLY A 186 1.85 -7.41 8.91
CA GLY A 186 2.54 -6.13 9.14
C GLY A 186 3.29 -6.03 10.47
N GLY A 187 3.56 -7.17 11.11
CA GLY A 187 4.31 -7.26 12.37
C GLY A 187 5.78 -6.84 12.28
N SER A 188 6.27 -6.50 11.09
CA SER A 188 7.52 -5.79 10.84
C SER A 188 7.66 -4.50 11.66
N PHE A 189 6.62 -3.66 11.67
CA PHE A 189 6.60 -2.41 12.43
C PHE A 189 6.74 -2.68 13.93
N LEU A 190 5.97 -3.65 14.45
CA LEU A 190 6.05 -4.13 15.83
C LEU A 190 7.44 -4.69 16.16
N TYR A 191 8.04 -5.46 15.26
CA TYR A 191 9.38 -6.02 15.43
C TYR A 191 10.43 -4.91 15.57
N VAL A 192 10.47 -3.98 14.61
CA VAL A 192 11.44 -2.88 14.59
C VAL A 192 11.26 -1.97 15.82
N LEU A 193 10.01 -1.74 16.25
CA LEU A 193 9.70 -0.94 17.44
C LEU A 193 10.14 -1.62 18.75
N LEU A 194 9.97 -2.93 18.90
CA LEU A 194 10.13 -3.67 20.16
C LEU A 194 11.49 -4.38 20.35
N GLU A 195 12.11 -4.90 19.29
CA GLU A 195 13.26 -5.83 19.36
C GLU A 195 14.55 -5.17 18.85
N PRO A 196 15.71 -5.27 19.53
CA PRO A 196 15.99 -5.92 20.84
C PRO A 196 15.33 -5.28 22.07
N TYR A 197 15.07 -3.98 22.02
CA TYR A 197 14.52 -3.18 23.11
C TYR A 197 13.56 -2.13 22.53
N PRO A 198 12.52 -1.71 23.26
CA PRO A 198 11.60 -0.67 22.82
C PRO A 198 12.33 0.62 22.45
N LEU A 199 12.18 1.10 21.21
CA LEU A 199 12.84 2.33 20.75
C LEU A 199 12.47 3.54 21.62
N TRP A 200 11.22 3.60 22.08
CA TRP A 200 10.69 4.68 22.92
C TRP A 200 11.32 4.79 24.32
N ARG A 201 12.15 3.83 24.76
CA ARG A 201 12.88 3.91 26.04
C ARG A 201 14.25 4.59 25.93
N GLY A 202 14.75 4.85 24.72
CA GLY A 202 15.98 5.63 24.47
C GLY A 202 17.31 5.07 25.01
N ARG A 203 17.30 4.05 25.87
CA ARG A 203 18.48 3.47 26.53
C ARG A 203 18.69 2.01 26.13
N PRO A 204 19.64 1.70 25.23
CA PRO A 204 19.94 0.33 24.79
C PRO A 204 20.37 -0.65 25.90
N TYR A 205 20.73 -0.12 27.07
CA TYR A 205 21.37 -0.82 28.19
C TYR A 205 20.47 -0.98 29.42
N GLU A 206 19.21 -0.54 29.35
CA GLU A 206 18.28 -0.70 30.48
C GLU A 206 17.92 -2.18 30.68
N VAL A 207 18.18 -2.72 31.88
CA VAL A 207 17.89 -4.12 32.24
C VAL A 207 16.39 -4.28 32.49
N LEU A 208 15.64 -4.34 31.39
CA LEU A 208 14.21 -4.62 31.40
C LEU A 208 13.93 -6.02 32.00
N PRO A 209 12.82 -6.20 32.75
CA PRO A 209 12.45 -7.50 33.31
C PRO A 209 12.11 -8.52 32.22
N ALA A 210 12.44 -9.79 32.46
CA ALA A 210 12.04 -10.89 31.60
C ALA A 210 10.49 -10.98 31.56
N ARG A 211 9.94 -11.21 30.38
CA ARG A 211 8.51 -11.48 30.15
C ARG A 211 8.36 -12.88 29.58
N ALA A 212 7.18 -13.47 29.75
CA ALA A 212 6.78 -14.61 28.93
C ALA A 212 6.87 -14.22 27.45
N ARG A 213 7.52 -15.05 26.64
CA ARG A 213 7.64 -14.85 25.19
C ARG A 213 6.39 -15.42 24.52
N ILE A 214 5.85 -14.72 23.52
CA ILE A 214 4.81 -15.27 22.65
C ILE A 214 5.41 -16.46 21.86
N ASP A 215 4.82 -17.64 21.99
CA ASP A 215 5.25 -18.86 21.30
C ASP A 215 4.67 -18.89 19.86
N GLY A 216 5.08 -19.88 19.06
CA GLY A 216 4.61 -20.01 17.68
C GLY A 216 3.08 -20.05 17.56
N THR A 217 2.42 -20.71 18.52
CA THR A 217 0.96 -20.85 18.58
C THR A 217 0.30 -19.50 18.86
N GLY A 218 0.75 -18.79 19.90
CA GLY A 218 0.23 -17.46 20.25
C GLY A 218 0.44 -16.43 19.14
N GLY A 219 1.57 -16.49 18.42
CA GLY A 219 1.83 -15.62 17.27
C GLY A 219 0.92 -15.91 16.07
N PHE A 220 0.61 -17.19 15.81
CA PHE A 220 -0.35 -17.60 14.79
C PHE A 220 -1.77 -17.11 15.13
N VAL A 221 -2.24 -17.38 16.36
CA VAL A 221 -3.56 -16.94 16.82
C VAL A 221 -3.71 -15.42 16.77
N LEU A 222 -2.67 -14.67 17.16
CA LEU A 222 -2.69 -13.21 17.07
C LEU A 222 -2.73 -12.71 15.62
N ALA A 223 -1.97 -13.32 14.71
CA ALA A 223 -2.02 -12.97 13.28
C ALA A 223 -3.42 -13.23 12.67
N VAL A 224 -4.03 -14.38 12.95
CA VAL A 224 -5.39 -14.70 12.50
C VAL A 224 -6.41 -13.71 13.08
N ALA A 225 -6.32 -13.39 14.38
CA ALA A 225 -7.20 -12.41 15.02
C ALA A 225 -7.05 -11.00 14.42
N VAL A 226 -5.83 -10.57 14.09
CA VAL A 226 -5.58 -9.29 13.41
C VAL A 226 -6.16 -9.28 11.99
N MET A 227 -5.98 -10.35 11.19
CA MET A 227 -6.59 -10.41 9.85
C MET A 227 -8.12 -10.37 9.90
N LEU A 228 -8.74 -11.11 10.82
CA LEU A 228 -10.21 -11.11 10.99
C LEU A 228 -10.73 -9.76 11.48
N GLY A 229 -10.06 -9.14 12.45
CA GLY A 229 -10.42 -7.82 12.96
C GLY A 229 -10.29 -6.71 11.92
N LEU A 230 -9.24 -6.75 11.08
CA LEU A 230 -9.08 -5.82 9.96
C LEU A 230 -10.16 -6.04 8.89
N GLY A 231 -10.47 -7.30 8.54
CA GLY A 231 -11.53 -7.61 7.58
C GLY A 231 -12.88 -7.03 8.01
N LEU A 232 -13.29 -7.29 9.27
CA LEU A 232 -14.53 -6.77 9.86
C LEU A 232 -14.57 -5.24 10.02
N ALA A 233 -13.41 -4.56 9.99
CA ALA A 233 -13.32 -3.10 10.02
C ALA A 233 -13.36 -2.47 8.61
N THR A 234 -13.42 -3.29 7.54
CA THR A 234 -13.43 -2.85 6.14
C THR A 234 -14.72 -3.23 5.39
N THR A 235 -15.71 -3.77 6.10
CA THR A 235 -17.05 -4.14 5.60
C THR A 235 -18.13 -3.24 6.20
#